data_AF-A0A0M9CF33-F1
#
_entry.id   AF-A0A0M9CF33-F1
#
_cell.length_a   1.000
_cell.length_b   1.000
_cell.length_c   1.000
_cell.angle_alpha   90.00
_cell.angle_beta   90.00
_cell.angle_gamma   90.00
#
_symmetry.space_group_name_H-M   'P 1'
#
loop_
_entity.id
_entity.type
_entity.pdbx_description
1 polymer ?
#
loop_
_entity_poly.entity_id
_entity_poly.type
_entity_poly.pdbx_seq_one_letter_code
_entity_poly.pdbx_strand_id
1 'polypeptide(L)'
;MNFSYYIAKRYLFTKTSNNAINIITIIASFGVIVSSLALFIILSGFSGLRTFSYSLLDASDPDLKITSVKGKSFLLDDDFLQVLDDNPNITTYAKVIEERVFLEYGDKNEVAFVKGVDTNYANVTKIDDAIYIGDWLDTTYTNTAVIGRAIAIKLSLGVNSYGRPLTVMIPKPGKGFINPNNAFYKMDVQVLGLYTGTEEFENKFVYVTLNQAKELLKYQENQVTALELKITNISASDAVAEELQQTLGDTYKVQTKEQLNEVFYKVINTENFVSYLIFTLIIIIALFNVIGAIIMMIIDKKQNLQTLYNLGTTIQEIKKIFVYQGFLLTFFGMLVGLVLGVILVFLQDAFGLFMITENLAYPVEFQFYNLIIVIFTITVLGFVAAKIASSRINQKFIEK
;
A
#
# COMPACT_ATOMS: atom_id res chain seq x y z
N MET A 1 -9.16 -37.80 28.31
CA MET A 1 -9.32 -36.40 28.76
C MET A 1 -7.96 -35.85 29.15
N ASN A 2 -7.54 -34.70 28.61
CA ASN A 2 -6.26 -34.10 28.98
C ASN A 2 -6.40 -33.44 30.36
N PHE A 3 -5.88 -34.10 31.40
CA PHE A 3 -5.98 -33.71 32.81
C PHE A 3 -5.53 -32.26 33.04
N SER A 4 -4.37 -31.87 32.48
CA SER A 4 -3.82 -30.53 32.67
C SER A 4 -4.73 -29.43 32.08
N TYR A 5 -5.36 -29.68 30.93
CA TYR A 5 -6.28 -28.74 30.31
C TYR A 5 -7.59 -28.58 31.11
N TYR A 6 -8.13 -29.68 31.63
CA TYR A 6 -9.34 -29.66 32.46
C TYR A 6 -9.16 -28.78 33.70
N ILE A 7 -8.02 -28.93 34.40
CA ILE A 7 -7.71 -28.09 35.57
C ILE A 7 -7.45 -26.64 35.16
N ALA A 8 -6.71 -26.40 34.07
CA ALA A 8 -6.41 -25.05 33.58
C ALA A 8 -7.68 -24.23 33.29
N LYS A 9 -8.66 -24.83 32.61
CA LYS A 9 -9.96 -24.18 32.35
C LYS A 9 -10.66 -23.81 33.65
N ARG A 10 -10.68 -24.71 34.63
CA ARG A 10 -11.29 -24.45 35.94
C ARG A 10 -10.59 -23.30 36.67
N TYR A 11 -9.24 -23.27 36.67
CA TYR A 11 -8.46 -22.22 37.35
C TYR A 11 -8.61 -20.85 36.71
N LEU A 12 -8.88 -20.76 35.40
CA LEU A 12 -9.13 -19.48 34.73
C LEU A 12 -10.44 -18.82 35.19
N PHE A 13 -11.53 -19.59 35.32
CA PHE A 13 -12.86 -19.06 35.63
C PHE A 13 -13.19 -19.03 37.14
N THR A 14 -12.40 -19.69 37.97
CA THR A 14 -12.64 -19.72 39.42
C THR A 14 -12.05 -18.46 40.07
N LYS A 15 -12.91 -17.59 40.60
CA LYS A 15 -12.49 -16.40 41.36
C LYS A 15 -11.65 -16.82 42.56
N THR A 16 -10.48 -16.20 42.75
CA THR A 16 -9.67 -16.40 43.95
C THR A 16 -10.29 -15.63 45.12
N SER A 17 -10.15 -16.14 46.34
CA SER A 17 -10.60 -15.44 47.56
C SER A 17 -9.82 -14.13 47.77
N ASN A 18 -8.59 -14.06 47.26
CA ASN A 18 -7.77 -12.86 47.31
C ASN A 18 -8.13 -11.89 46.17
N ASN A 19 -8.74 -10.76 46.50
CA ASN A 19 -9.20 -9.77 45.54
C ASN A 19 -8.05 -9.10 44.77
N ALA A 20 -6.86 -8.96 45.38
CA ALA A 20 -5.70 -8.38 44.73
C ALA A 20 -5.26 -9.17 43.49
N ILE A 21 -5.37 -10.49 43.53
CA ILE A 21 -4.97 -11.39 42.45
C ILE A 21 -5.95 -11.31 41.27
N ASN A 22 -7.25 -11.22 41.58
CA ASN A 22 -8.27 -10.99 40.56
C ASN A 22 -8.03 -9.64 39.85
N ILE A 23 -7.68 -8.57 40.58
CA ILE A 23 -7.36 -7.26 39.99
C ILE A 23 -6.16 -7.35 39.06
N ILE A 24 -5.06 -7.97 39.48
CA ILE A 24 -3.85 -8.14 38.65
C ILE A 24 -4.17 -8.93 37.37
N THR A 25 -4.99 -9.98 37.48
CA THR A 25 -5.41 -10.80 36.33
C THR A 25 -6.28 -10.01 35.36
N ILE A 26 -7.19 -9.17 35.86
CA ILE A 26 -8.01 -8.27 35.03
C ILE A 26 -7.12 -7.26 34.30
N ILE A 27 -6.16 -6.63 34.99
CA ILE A 27 -5.22 -5.67 34.38
C ILE A 27 -4.39 -6.35 33.29
N ALA A 28 -3.87 -7.55 33.55
CA ALA A 28 -3.12 -8.31 32.56
C ALA A 28 -3.99 -8.70 31.35
N SER A 29 -5.23 -9.17 31.58
CA SER A 29 -6.18 -9.48 30.51
C SER A 29 -6.52 -8.24 29.68
N PHE A 30 -6.76 -7.10 30.32
CA PHE A 30 -7.05 -5.84 29.65
C PHE A 30 -5.86 -5.38 28.80
N GLY A 31 -4.63 -5.55 29.31
CA GLY A 31 -3.41 -5.30 28.55
C GLY A 31 -3.36 -6.12 27.26
N VAL A 32 -3.68 -7.41 27.31
CA VAL A 32 -3.74 -8.26 26.10
C VAL A 32 -4.84 -7.82 25.14
N ILE A 33 -6.02 -7.46 25.66
CA ILE A 33 -7.15 -6.95 24.85
C ILE A 33 -6.71 -5.70 24.08
N VAL A 34 -6.21 -4.68 24.80
CA VAL A 34 -5.78 -3.41 24.19
C VAL A 34 -4.67 -3.63 23.18
N SER A 35 -3.67 -4.47 23.49
CA SER A 35 -2.57 -4.71 22.56
C SER A 35 -3.00 -5.45 21.30
N SER A 36 -3.92 -6.42 21.42
CA SER A 36 -4.48 -7.14 20.26
C SER A 36 -5.34 -6.23 19.37
N LEU A 37 -6.17 -5.40 20.00
CA LEU A 37 -6.99 -4.40 19.34
C LEU A 37 -6.11 -3.39 18.59
N ALA A 38 -5.09 -2.85 19.28
CA ALA A 38 -4.22 -1.83 18.72
C ALA A 38 -3.38 -2.35 17.55
N LEU A 39 -2.81 -3.56 17.66
CA LEU A 39 -2.07 -4.18 16.56
C LEU A 39 -2.97 -4.45 15.35
N PHE A 40 -4.22 -4.87 15.57
CA PHE A 40 -5.14 -5.11 14.46
C PHE A 40 -5.57 -3.82 13.75
N ILE A 41 -5.89 -2.77 14.52
CA ILE A 41 -6.28 -1.46 13.97
C ILE A 41 -5.13 -0.85 13.18
N ILE A 42 -3.90 -0.88 13.70
CA ILE A 42 -2.77 -0.26 13.00
C ILE A 42 -2.45 -0.97 11.68
N LEU A 43 -2.48 -2.31 11.66
CA LEU A 43 -2.26 -3.07 10.43
C LEU A 43 -3.35 -2.79 9.40
N SER A 44 -4.61 -2.69 9.84
CA SER A 44 -5.74 -2.35 8.97
C SER A 44 -5.67 -0.91 8.45
N GLY A 45 -5.24 0.04 9.29
CA GLY A 45 -5.01 1.43 8.90
C GLY A 45 -3.89 1.57 7.87
N PHE A 46 -2.75 0.90 8.07
CA PHE A 46 -1.68 0.91 7.06
C PHE A 46 -2.05 0.19 5.77
N SER A 47 -2.88 -0.86 5.85
CA SER A 47 -3.39 -1.54 4.66
C SER A 47 -4.28 -0.61 3.84
N GLY A 48 -5.23 0.07 4.50
CA GLY A 48 -6.08 1.07 3.86
C GLY A 48 -5.29 2.26 3.31
N LEU A 49 -4.33 2.77 4.08
CA LEU A 49 -3.45 3.84 3.63
C LEU A 49 -2.62 3.42 2.41
N ARG A 50 -2.08 2.20 2.38
CA ARG A 50 -1.38 1.66 1.21
C ARG A 50 -2.28 1.63 -0.01
N THR A 51 -3.47 1.06 0.11
CA THR A 51 -4.42 0.95 -1.01
C THR A 51 -4.84 2.31 -1.53
N PHE A 52 -5.09 3.26 -0.62
CA PHE A 52 -5.35 4.65 -0.98
C PHE A 52 -4.14 5.31 -1.65
N SER A 53 -2.94 5.13 -1.12
CA SER A 53 -1.71 5.64 -1.72
C SER A 53 -1.46 5.08 -3.12
N TYR A 54 -1.77 3.81 -3.38
CA TYR A 54 -1.65 3.20 -4.70
C TYR A 54 -2.71 3.71 -5.67
N SER A 55 -3.94 3.94 -5.23
CA SER A 55 -5.01 4.45 -6.10
C SER A 55 -4.72 5.87 -6.60
N LEU A 56 -3.94 6.66 -5.86
CA LEU A 56 -3.47 7.98 -6.33
C LEU A 56 -2.60 7.93 -7.60
N LEU A 57 -2.03 6.76 -7.92
CA LEU A 57 -1.23 6.56 -9.14
C LEU A 57 -2.07 6.10 -10.34
N ASP A 58 -3.32 5.66 -10.14
CA ASP A 58 -4.17 5.08 -11.20
C ASP A 58 -4.49 6.04 -12.35
N ALA A 59 -4.48 7.34 -12.08
CA ALA A 59 -4.73 8.37 -13.09
C ALA A 59 -3.51 8.63 -14.00
N SER A 60 -2.30 8.36 -13.51
CA SER A 60 -1.05 8.66 -14.21
C SER A 60 -0.44 7.43 -14.88
N ASP A 61 -0.45 6.32 -14.14
CA ASP A 61 0.40 5.17 -14.41
C ASP A 61 -0.46 3.97 -14.80
N PRO A 62 -0.10 3.29 -15.91
CA PRO A 62 -0.82 2.10 -16.35
C PRO A 62 -0.46 0.88 -15.51
N ASP A 63 -1.16 -0.22 -15.74
CA ASP A 63 -0.85 -1.48 -15.06
C ASP A 63 0.51 -2.02 -15.52
N LEU A 64 0.77 -1.97 -16.83
CA LEU A 64 2.05 -2.29 -17.45
C LEU A 64 2.48 -1.17 -18.39
N LYS A 65 3.80 -0.93 -18.47
CA LYS A 65 4.42 -0.01 -19.43
C LYS A 65 5.57 -0.69 -20.15
N ILE A 66 5.53 -0.65 -21.48
CA ILE A 66 6.59 -1.16 -22.34
C ILE A 66 7.40 0.03 -22.86
N THR A 67 8.71 -0.01 -22.67
CA THR A 67 9.65 1.00 -23.15
C THR A 67 10.82 0.35 -23.89
N SER A 68 11.54 1.11 -24.69
CA SER A 68 12.78 0.61 -25.31
C SER A 68 13.93 0.53 -24.30
N VAL A 69 14.71 -0.54 -24.34
CA VAL A 69 15.97 -0.62 -23.56
C VAL A 69 17.04 0.31 -24.14
N LYS A 70 17.03 0.51 -25.47
CA LYS A 70 18.01 1.35 -26.18
C LYS A 70 17.33 2.52 -26.88
N GLY A 71 17.77 3.74 -26.54
CA GLY A 71 17.20 4.97 -27.08
C GLY A 71 15.93 5.41 -26.35
N LYS A 72 15.30 6.49 -26.83
CA LYS A 72 14.10 7.07 -26.21
C LYS A 72 12.79 6.64 -26.87
N SER A 73 12.86 6.07 -28.07
CA SER A 73 11.70 5.66 -28.85
C SER A 73 12.02 4.41 -29.68
N PHE A 74 10.97 3.74 -30.13
CA PHE A 74 11.01 2.57 -30.97
C PHE A 74 9.90 2.66 -32.02
N LEU A 75 10.08 1.91 -33.11
CA LEU A 75 9.06 1.75 -34.14
C LEU A 75 8.19 0.55 -33.78
N LEU A 76 6.88 0.74 -33.90
CA LEU A 76 5.90 -0.33 -33.82
C LEU A 76 5.85 -1.02 -35.19
N ASP A 77 6.03 -2.34 -35.18
CA ASP A 77 5.71 -3.20 -36.31
C ASP A 77 4.37 -3.93 -36.06
N ASP A 78 3.79 -4.46 -37.13
CA ASP A 78 2.49 -5.13 -37.05
C ASP A 78 2.59 -6.44 -36.24
N ASP A 79 3.74 -7.11 -36.28
CA ASP A 79 4.01 -8.33 -35.50
C ASP A 79 3.97 -8.05 -33.99
N PHE A 80 4.56 -6.93 -33.54
CA PHE A 80 4.51 -6.49 -32.15
C PHE A 80 3.09 -6.21 -31.70
N LEU A 81 2.29 -5.52 -32.51
CA LEU A 81 0.90 -5.22 -32.18
C LEU A 81 0.07 -6.50 -32.11
N GLN A 82 0.31 -7.45 -33.02
CA GLN A 82 -0.36 -8.74 -33.01
C GLN A 82 -0.08 -9.55 -31.74
N VAL A 83 1.15 -9.52 -31.22
CA VAL A 83 1.49 -10.14 -29.91
C VAL A 83 0.64 -9.58 -28.77
N LEU A 84 0.34 -8.28 -28.80
CA LEU A 84 -0.51 -7.66 -27.78
C LEU A 84 -1.98 -8.01 -27.96
N ASP A 85 -2.47 -8.00 -29.21
CA ASP A 85 -3.87 -8.31 -29.55
C ASP A 85 -4.23 -9.79 -29.26
N ASP A 86 -3.27 -10.70 -29.47
CA ASP A 86 -3.47 -12.14 -29.23
C ASP A 86 -3.38 -12.52 -27.74
N ASN A 87 -2.94 -11.62 -26.85
CA ASN A 87 -2.79 -11.93 -25.43
C ASN A 87 -4.12 -11.73 -24.66
N PRO A 88 -4.74 -12.80 -24.12
CA PRO A 88 -6.04 -12.70 -23.45
C PRO A 88 -6.01 -11.93 -22.12
N ASN A 89 -4.82 -11.69 -21.56
CA ASN A 89 -4.67 -10.94 -20.31
C ASN A 89 -4.65 -9.42 -20.53
N ILE A 90 -4.52 -8.95 -21.77
CA ILE A 90 -4.51 -7.53 -22.12
C ILE A 90 -5.93 -7.11 -22.49
N THR A 91 -6.44 -6.10 -21.80
CA THR A 91 -7.79 -5.56 -22.09
C THR A 91 -7.73 -4.48 -23.16
N THR A 92 -6.74 -3.60 -23.07
CA THR A 92 -6.52 -2.51 -24.03
C THR A 92 -5.11 -1.94 -23.84
N TYR A 93 -4.62 -1.24 -24.86
CA TYR A 93 -3.34 -0.54 -24.82
C TYR A 93 -3.46 0.84 -25.48
N ALA A 94 -2.56 1.73 -25.08
CA ALA A 94 -2.46 3.09 -25.57
C ALA A 94 -1.03 3.40 -26.01
N LYS A 95 -0.91 4.09 -27.14
CA LYS A 95 0.33 4.61 -27.70
C LYS A 95 0.68 5.93 -27.03
N VAL A 96 1.92 6.01 -26.55
CA VAL A 96 2.39 7.18 -25.79
C VAL A 96 3.73 7.69 -26.31
N ILE A 97 3.82 9.02 -26.42
CA ILE A 97 5.07 9.75 -26.63
C ILE A 97 5.32 10.63 -25.42
N GLU A 98 6.44 10.41 -24.74
CA GLU A 98 6.84 11.12 -23.53
C GLU A 98 8.24 11.72 -23.73
N GLU A 99 8.35 13.04 -23.59
CA GLU A 99 9.64 13.73 -23.67
C GLU A 99 9.65 14.96 -22.76
N ARG A 100 10.84 15.32 -22.27
CA ARG A 100 11.02 16.49 -21.43
C ARG A 100 10.95 17.78 -22.25
N VAL A 101 10.15 18.73 -21.80
CA VAL A 101 9.85 19.98 -22.51
C VAL A 101 10.01 21.20 -21.62
N PHE A 102 10.27 22.34 -22.26
CA PHE A 102 10.16 23.65 -21.64
C PHE A 102 8.79 24.24 -22.01
N LEU A 103 8.06 24.68 -21.01
CA LEU A 103 6.79 25.37 -21.14
C LEU A 103 7.05 26.86 -20.99
N GLU A 104 6.53 27.66 -21.92
CA GLU A 104 6.62 29.11 -21.89
C GLU A 104 5.21 29.70 -22.02
N TYR A 105 4.85 30.59 -21.08
CA TYR A 105 3.60 31.33 -21.11
C TYR A 105 3.85 32.79 -20.70
N GLY A 106 3.98 33.67 -21.70
CA GLY A 106 4.41 35.04 -21.46
C GLY A 106 5.85 35.10 -20.97
N ASP A 107 6.07 35.69 -19.80
CA ASP A 107 7.40 35.82 -19.19
C ASP A 107 7.71 34.68 -18.20
N LYS A 108 6.84 33.67 -18.11
CA LYS A 108 6.95 32.55 -17.17
C LYS A 108 7.35 31.28 -17.91
N ASN A 109 8.29 30.56 -17.29
CA ASN A 109 8.82 29.31 -17.82
C ASN A 109 8.75 28.22 -16.76
N GLU A 110 8.44 27.00 -17.18
CA GLU A 110 8.46 25.80 -16.34
C GLU A 110 8.98 24.61 -17.13
N VAL A 111 9.56 23.61 -16.45
CA VAL A 111 9.98 22.35 -17.09
C VAL A 111 9.00 21.26 -16.74
N ALA A 112 8.52 20.54 -17.74
CA ALA A 112 7.59 19.42 -17.58
C ALA A 112 7.90 18.32 -18.59
N PHE A 113 7.03 17.31 -18.68
CA PHE A 113 7.02 16.31 -19.74
C PHE A 113 5.80 16.53 -20.63
N VAL A 114 5.99 16.56 -21.94
CA VAL A 114 4.86 16.41 -22.86
C VAL A 114 4.51 14.93 -22.90
N LYS A 115 3.23 14.60 -22.72
CA LYS A 115 2.71 13.23 -22.83
C LYS A 115 1.67 13.21 -23.96
N GLY A 116 2.12 12.85 -25.14
CA GLY A 116 1.28 12.62 -26.32
C GLY A 116 0.56 11.29 -26.20
N VAL A 117 -0.77 11.31 -26.20
CA VAL A 117 -1.59 10.11 -25.95
C VAL A 117 -2.61 9.89 -27.07
N ASP A 118 -2.91 8.63 -27.36
CA ASP A 118 -4.00 8.27 -28.28
C ASP A 118 -5.36 8.27 -27.58
N THR A 119 -6.42 7.98 -28.35
CA THR A 119 -7.81 7.94 -27.87
C THR A 119 -8.08 6.83 -26.86
N ASN A 120 -7.24 5.79 -26.80
CA ASN A 120 -7.43 4.66 -25.90
C ASN A 120 -6.83 4.92 -24.50
N TYR A 121 -6.04 5.98 -24.34
CA TYR A 121 -5.36 6.28 -23.08
C TYR A 121 -6.30 6.39 -21.88
N ALA A 122 -7.46 7.02 -22.04
CA ALA A 122 -8.47 7.12 -20.98
C ALA A 122 -9.15 5.78 -20.63
N ASN A 123 -9.04 4.77 -21.50
CA ASN A 123 -9.47 3.41 -21.17
C ASN A 123 -8.38 2.63 -20.42
N VAL A 124 -7.11 2.98 -20.62
CA VAL A 124 -5.94 2.38 -19.95
C VAL A 124 -5.76 2.92 -18.53
N THR A 125 -5.83 4.24 -18.35
CA THR A 125 -5.67 4.92 -17.06
C THR A 125 -6.99 5.57 -16.61
N LYS A 126 -7.12 5.92 -15.32
CA LYS A 126 -8.31 6.64 -14.80
C LYS A 126 -8.15 8.16 -14.88
N ILE A 127 -7.66 8.66 -16.01
CA ILE A 127 -7.35 10.08 -16.16
C ILE A 127 -8.59 10.97 -16.15
N ASP A 128 -9.73 10.46 -16.61
CA ASP A 128 -11.01 11.19 -16.63
C ASP A 128 -11.47 11.57 -15.23
N ASP A 129 -11.26 10.67 -14.25
CA ASP A 129 -11.59 10.91 -12.83
C ASP A 129 -10.71 12.00 -12.20
N ALA A 130 -9.54 12.27 -12.80
CA ALA A 130 -8.59 13.28 -12.31
C ALA A 130 -8.84 14.67 -12.89
N ILE A 131 -9.75 14.84 -13.85
CA ILE A 131 -10.07 16.15 -14.43
C ILE A 131 -10.80 17.00 -13.38
N TYR A 132 -10.16 18.10 -13.00
CA TYR A 132 -10.67 19.02 -12.00
C TYR A 132 -11.54 20.12 -12.62
N ILE A 133 -11.09 20.71 -13.73
CA ILE A 133 -11.79 21.79 -14.45
C ILE A 133 -11.56 21.60 -15.96
N GLY A 134 -12.62 21.82 -16.75
CA GLY A 134 -12.54 21.75 -18.21
C GLY A 134 -12.72 20.33 -18.74
N ASP A 135 -12.25 20.10 -19.96
CA ASP A 135 -12.47 18.84 -20.70
C ASP A 135 -11.16 18.09 -20.95
N TRP A 136 -11.26 16.77 -21.14
CA TRP A 136 -10.15 15.95 -21.61
C TRP A 136 -9.84 16.23 -23.10
N LEU A 137 -8.72 15.68 -23.59
CA LEU A 137 -8.30 15.82 -24.98
C LEU A 137 -9.33 15.26 -25.95
N ASP A 138 -9.64 16.04 -26.98
CA ASP A 138 -10.47 15.63 -28.12
C ASP A 138 -9.67 15.74 -29.41
N THR A 139 -9.64 14.66 -30.19
CA THR A 139 -8.93 14.57 -31.48
C THR A 139 -9.52 15.45 -32.58
N THR A 140 -10.75 15.95 -32.40
CA THR A 140 -11.42 16.87 -33.33
C THR A 140 -10.74 18.23 -33.35
N TYR A 141 -10.13 18.63 -32.23
CA TYR A 141 -9.44 19.92 -32.09
C TYR A 141 -7.93 19.72 -32.13
N THR A 142 -7.27 20.43 -33.04
CA THR A 142 -5.81 20.52 -33.09
C THR A 142 -5.29 21.58 -32.14
N ASN A 143 -4.06 21.46 -31.66
CA ASN A 143 -3.38 22.46 -30.83
C ASN A 143 -4.03 22.68 -29.45
N THR A 144 -4.50 21.60 -28.84
CA THR A 144 -5.07 21.59 -27.49
C THR A 144 -4.15 20.84 -26.53
N ALA A 145 -4.28 21.14 -25.24
CA ALA A 145 -3.55 20.47 -24.18
C ALA A 145 -4.37 20.41 -22.88
N VAL A 146 -4.06 19.42 -22.04
CA VAL A 146 -4.55 19.31 -20.66
C VAL A 146 -3.33 19.29 -19.75
N ILE A 147 -3.31 20.12 -18.70
CA ILE A 147 -2.14 20.28 -17.85
C ILE A 147 -2.46 20.03 -16.38
N GLY A 148 -1.45 19.73 -15.58
CA GLY A 148 -1.63 19.60 -14.14
C GLY A 148 -1.92 20.95 -13.50
N ARG A 149 -2.78 20.95 -12.48
CA ARG A 149 -3.17 22.15 -11.73
C ARG A 149 -1.96 22.91 -11.16
N ALA A 150 -0.94 22.22 -10.65
CA ALA A 150 0.28 22.85 -10.16
C ALA A 150 1.08 23.57 -11.27
N ILE A 151 1.21 22.98 -12.47
CA ILE A 151 1.82 23.65 -13.64
C ILE A 151 1.05 24.91 -13.99
N ALA A 152 -0.30 24.82 -14.03
CA ALA A 152 -1.16 25.96 -14.31
C ALA A 152 -0.97 27.11 -13.32
N ILE A 153 -0.87 26.81 -12.01
CA ILE A 153 -0.62 27.81 -10.96
C ILE A 153 0.73 28.50 -11.17
N LYS A 154 1.82 27.73 -11.41
CA LYS A 154 3.17 28.27 -11.61
C LYS A 154 3.24 29.21 -12.82
N LEU A 155 2.61 28.81 -13.93
CA LEU A 155 2.52 29.62 -15.15
C LEU A 155 1.43 30.70 -15.08
N SER A 156 0.60 30.72 -14.02
CA SER A 156 -0.61 31.55 -13.90
C SER A 156 -1.50 31.46 -15.15
N LEU A 157 -1.69 30.24 -15.61
CA LEU A 157 -2.46 29.88 -16.78
C LEU A 157 -3.86 29.43 -16.35
N GLY A 158 -4.88 29.93 -17.05
CA GLY A 158 -6.28 29.51 -16.87
C GLY A 158 -6.77 28.64 -18.02
N VAL A 159 -7.81 27.84 -17.75
CA VAL A 159 -8.51 27.07 -18.79
C VAL A 159 -9.22 28.01 -19.75
N ASN A 160 -9.28 27.65 -21.04
CA ASN A 160 -9.96 28.44 -22.08
C ASN A 160 -9.40 29.87 -22.22
N SER A 161 -8.11 30.07 -21.94
CA SER A 161 -7.43 31.35 -22.09
C SER A 161 -6.97 31.58 -23.54
N TYR A 162 -7.88 32.00 -24.41
CA TYR A 162 -7.61 32.22 -25.84
C TYR A 162 -6.70 33.42 -26.18
N GLY A 163 -6.34 34.24 -25.19
CA GLY A 163 -5.56 35.47 -25.40
C GLY A 163 -4.07 35.23 -25.67
N ARG A 164 -3.52 34.09 -25.23
CA ARG A 164 -2.12 33.71 -25.44
C ARG A 164 -2.02 32.17 -25.39
N PRO A 165 -1.31 31.52 -26.31
CA PRO A 165 -1.08 30.08 -26.24
C PRO A 165 -0.02 29.74 -25.17
N LEU A 166 -0.07 28.50 -24.69
CA LEU A 166 1.05 27.85 -24.02
C LEU A 166 2.02 27.34 -25.08
N THR A 167 3.27 27.78 -25.03
CA THR A 167 4.30 27.33 -25.97
C THR A 167 5.05 26.15 -25.37
N VAL A 168 4.99 24.98 -26.02
CA VAL A 168 5.75 23.78 -25.65
C VAL A 168 6.99 23.70 -26.51
N MET A 169 8.17 23.64 -25.89
CA MET A 169 9.47 23.70 -26.58
C MET A 169 10.35 22.49 -26.25
N ILE A 170 10.94 21.90 -27.29
CA ILE A 170 11.85 20.74 -27.17
C ILE A 170 13.18 21.07 -27.84
N PRO A 171 14.33 20.84 -27.18
CA PRO A 171 15.63 21.00 -27.81
C PRO A 171 15.77 20.12 -29.05
N LYS A 172 16.25 20.68 -30.16
CA LYS A 172 16.45 19.89 -31.38
C LYS A 172 17.55 18.84 -31.17
N PRO A 173 17.34 17.59 -31.60
CA PRO A 173 18.38 16.57 -31.54
C PRO A 173 19.52 16.93 -32.49
N GLY A 174 20.77 16.83 -32.02
CA GLY A 174 21.95 17.13 -32.82
C GLY A 174 23.26 16.97 -32.04
N LYS A 175 24.38 16.91 -32.76
CA LYS A 175 25.73 16.93 -32.19
C LYS A 175 26.45 18.21 -32.67
N GLY A 176 27.08 18.94 -31.75
CA GLY A 176 27.85 20.15 -32.08
C GLY A 176 27.26 21.45 -31.51
N PHE A 177 27.68 22.60 -32.05
CA PHE A 177 27.23 23.92 -31.60
C PHE A 177 25.74 24.12 -31.88
N ILE A 178 24.97 24.37 -30.83
CA ILE A 178 23.55 24.70 -30.92
C ILE A 178 23.43 26.17 -31.35
N ASN A 179 22.75 26.43 -32.47
CA ASN A 179 22.38 27.80 -32.84
C ASN A 179 21.30 28.31 -31.86
N PRO A 180 21.60 29.30 -30.99
CA PRO A 180 20.67 29.75 -29.96
C PRO A 180 19.33 30.25 -30.52
N ASN A 181 19.34 30.80 -31.75
CA ASN A 181 18.16 31.37 -32.39
C ASN A 181 17.21 30.30 -32.96
N ASN A 182 17.64 29.04 -33.09
CA ASN A 182 16.84 27.95 -33.68
C ASN A 182 17.06 26.63 -32.94
N ALA A 183 17.29 26.71 -31.62
CA ALA A 183 17.66 25.58 -30.77
C ALA A 183 16.50 24.63 -30.47
N PHE A 184 15.25 25.06 -30.67
CA PHE A 184 14.05 24.34 -30.22
C PHE A 184 13.07 24.07 -31.37
N TYR A 185 12.41 22.91 -31.33
CA TYR A 185 11.10 22.74 -31.94
C TYR A 185 10.06 23.31 -30.98
N LYS A 186 9.02 23.96 -31.52
CA LYS A 186 7.99 24.63 -30.73
C LYS A 186 6.61 24.22 -31.24
N MET A 187 5.64 24.17 -30.32
CA MET A 187 4.23 23.98 -30.61
C MET A 187 3.40 24.83 -29.66
N ASP A 188 2.46 25.57 -30.21
CA ASP A 188 1.56 26.42 -29.44
C ASP A 188 0.26 25.65 -29.18
N VAL A 189 -0.15 25.59 -27.91
CA VAL A 189 -1.37 24.87 -27.49
C VAL A 189 -2.29 25.73 -26.63
N GLN A 190 -3.58 25.45 -26.73
CA GLN A 190 -4.63 26.00 -25.88
C GLN A 190 -4.98 24.99 -24.79
N VAL A 191 -5.08 25.45 -23.54
CA VAL A 191 -5.37 24.57 -22.42
C VAL A 191 -6.89 24.41 -22.26
N LEU A 192 -7.36 23.18 -22.49
CA LEU A 192 -8.78 22.79 -22.40
C LEU A 192 -9.19 22.35 -21.01
N GLY A 193 -8.26 21.83 -20.22
CA GLY A 193 -8.56 21.27 -18.92
C GLY A 193 -7.36 21.26 -17.98
N LEU A 194 -7.68 21.17 -16.69
CA LEU A 194 -6.73 20.97 -15.61
C LEU A 194 -7.05 19.66 -14.91
N TYR A 195 -6.03 18.81 -14.74
CA TYR A 195 -6.14 17.63 -13.90
C TYR A 195 -5.53 17.88 -12.51
N THR A 196 -6.01 17.13 -11.52
CA THR A 196 -5.53 17.15 -10.13
C THR A 196 -5.10 15.75 -9.67
N GLY A 197 -4.26 15.68 -8.65
CA GLY A 197 -3.79 14.41 -8.11
C GLY A 197 -2.66 14.62 -7.11
N THR A 198 -1.68 13.71 -7.12
CA THR A 198 -0.48 13.91 -6.30
C THR A 198 0.30 15.14 -6.76
N GLU A 199 1.02 15.78 -5.85
CA GLU A 199 1.84 16.95 -6.20
C GLU A 199 2.86 16.62 -7.31
N GLU A 200 3.48 15.45 -7.25
CA GLU A 200 4.39 14.99 -8.30
C GLU A 200 3.65 14.89 -9.65
N PHE A 201 2.48 14.28 -9.67
CA PHE A 201 1.67 14.13 -10.89
C PHE A 201 1.22 15.47 -11.47
N GLU A 202 0.73 16.39 -10.64
CA GLU A 202 0.29 17.73 -11.06
C GLU A 202 1.44 18.59 -11.62
N ASN A 203 2.70 18.27 -11.28
CA ASN A 203 3.88 18.97 -11.76
C ASN A 203 4.57 18.29 -12.95
N LYS A 204 4.10 17.11 -13.37
CA LYS A 204 4.85 16.25 -14.29
C LYS A 204 4.46 16.40 -15.75
N PHE A 205 3.16 16.34 -16.08
CA PHE A 205 2.72 16.16 -17.47
C PHE A 205 1.93 17.33 -18.06
N VAL A 206 2.17 17.56 -19.35
CA VAL A 206 1.33 18.32 -20.27
C VAL A 206 0.83 17.35 -21.32
N TYR A 207 -0.44 16.98 -21.23
CA TYR A 207 -1.07 16.05 -22.14
C TYR A 207 -1.44 16.74 -23.44
N VAL A 208 -1.13 16.10 -24.57
CA VAL A 208 -1.50 16.51 -25.92
C VAL A 208 -1.92 15.28 -26.72
N THR A 209 -2.54 15.46 -27.89
CA THR A 209 -2.83 14.31 -28.75
C THR A 209 -1.53 13.68 -29.26
N LEU A 210 -1.55 12.37 -29.53
CA LEU A 210 -0.40 11.63 -30.06
C LEU A 210 0.17 12.28 -31.33
N ASN A 211 -0.71 12.77 -32.22
CA ASN A 211 -0.31 13.40 -33.47
C ASN A 211 0.45 14.71 -33.24
N GLN A 212 -0.02 15.56 -32.33
CA GLN A 212 0.69 16.79 -31.94
C GLN A 212 2.10 16.48 -31.39
N ALA A 213 2.22 15.46 -30.53
CA ALA A 213 3.52 15.05 -30.01
C ALA A 213 4.45 14.54 -31.12
N LYS A 214 3.95 13.73 -32.07
CA LYS A 214 4.73 13.28 -33.24
C LYS A 214 5.22 14.46 -34.07
N GLU A 215 4.35 15.43 -34.36
CA GLU A 215 4.70 16.63 -35.13
C GLU A 215 5.75 17.50 -34.46
N LEU A 216 5.66 17.64 -33.12
CA LEU A 216 6.61 18.39 -32.31
C LEU A 216 7.99 17.72 -32.28
N LEU A 217 8.02 16.39 -32.09
CA LEU A 217 9.27 15.62 -32.03
C LEU A 217 9.83 15.20 -33.41
N LYS A 218 9.08 15.44 -34.50
CA LYS A 218 9.39 14.96 -35.86
C LYS A 218 9.56 13.44 -35.92
N TYR A 219 8.68 12.73 -35.23
CA TYR A 219 8.64 11.27 -35.20
C TYR A 219 7.88 10.72 -36.41
N GLN A 220 8.19 9.47 -36.77
CA GLN A 220 7.46 8.74 -37.81
C GLN A 220 6.09 8.28 -37.29
N GLU A 221 5.19 7.88 -38.19
CA GLU A 221 3.82 7.53 -37.82
C GLU A 221 3.72 6.33 -36.86
N ASN A 222 4.60 5.35 -36.99
CA ASN A 222 4.66 4.18 -36.12
C ASN A 222 5.69 4.33 -34.98
N GLN A 223 6.24 5.54 -34.76
CA GLN A 223 7.25 5.77 -33.73
C GLN A 223 6.62 6.23 -32.42
N VAL A 224 6.92 5.52 -31.33
CA VAL A 224 6.42 5.83 -29.97
C VAL A 224 7.55 5.73 -28.95
N THR A 225 7.37 6.33 -27.76
CA THR A 225 8.34 6.17 -26.66
C THR A 225 7.94 5.06 -25.70
N ALA A 226 6.64 4.82 -25.56
CA ALA A 226 6.10 3.80 -24.71
C ALA A 226 4.76 3.27 -25.23
N LEU A 227 4.43 2.05 -24.79
CA LEU A 227 3.07 1.54 -24.80
C LEU A 227 2.62 1.34 -23.36
N GLU A 228 1.41 1.80 -23.07
CA GLU A 228 0.79 1.69 -21.76
C GLU A 228 -0.39 0.72 -21.87
N LEU A 229 -0.45 -0.28 -21.00
CA LEU A 229 -1.40 -1.39 -21.10
C LEU A 229 -2.24 -1.53 -19.84
N LYS A 230 -3.48 -1.96 -20.05
CA LYS A 230 -4.41 -2.35 -19.01
C LYS A 230 -4.64 -3.85 -19.05
N ILE A 231 -4.50 -4.50 -17.92
CA ILE A 231 -4.61 -5.96 -17.82
C ILE A 231 -5.92 -6.36 -17.13
N THR A 232 -6.40 -7.57 -17.42
CA THR A 232 -7.67 -8.06 -16.87
C THR A 232 -7.58 -8.34 -15.37
N ASN A 233 -6.42 -8.82 -14.89
CA ASN A 233 -6.20 -9.14 -13.48
C ASN A 233 -4.92 -8.46 -12.94
N ILE A 234 -5.10 -7.41 -12.15
CA ILE A 234 -3.99 -6.66 -11.55
C ILE A 234 -3.09 -7.51 -10.65
N SER A 235 -3.65 -8.52 -9.98
CA SER A 235 -2.89 -9.42 -9.10
C SER A 235 -1.95 -10.36 -9.86
N ALA A 236 -2.12 -10.49 -11.19
CA ALA A 236 -1.24 -11.25 -12.06
C ALA A 236 -0.27 -10.35 -12.85
N SER A 237 -0.17 -9.06 -12.52
CA SER A 237 0.66 -8.10 -13.25
C SER A 237 2.12 -8.53 -13.43
N ASP A 238 2.76 -9.05 -12.40
CA ASP A 238 4.15 -9.54 -12.50
C ASP A 238 4.29 -10.73 -13.46
N ALA A 239 3.34 -11.68 -13.41
CA ALA A 239 3.35 -12.86 -14.28
C ALA A 239 3.12 -12.47 -15.74
N VAL A 240 2.17 -11.56 -16.01
CA VAL A 240 1.90 -11.04 -17.36
C VAL A 240 3.08 -10.22 -17.87
N ALA A 241 3.72 -9.41 -17.01
CA ALA A 241 4.91 -8.66 -17.37
C ALA A 241 6.07 -9.58 -17.77
N GLU A 242 6.28 -10.68 -17.03
CA GLU A 242 7.32 -11.67 -17.33
C GLU A 242 7.03 -12.42 -18.63
N GLU A 243 5.78 -12.84 -18.86
CA GLU A 243 5.35 -13.48 -20.11
C GLU A 243 5.57 -12.56 -21.33
N LEU A 244 5.18 -11.29 -21.23
CA LEU A 244 5.41 -10.30 -22.28
C LEU A 244 6.90 -10.02 -22.47
N GLN A 245 7.68 -9.94 -21.39
CA GLN A 245 9.12 -9.74 -21.48
C GLN A 245 9.82 -10.90 -22.20
N GLN A 246 9.39 -12.14 -21.95
CA GLN A 246 9.91 -13.33 -22.65
C GLN A 246 9.54 -13.31 -24.14
N THR A 247 8.33 -12.88 -24.47
CA THR A 247 7.82 -12.86 -25.86
C THR A 247 8.46 -11.73 -26.68
N LEU A 248 8.59 -10.53 -26.10
CA LEU A 248 9.14 -9.35 -26.75
C LEU A 248 10.70 -9.33 -26.75
N GLY A 249 11.32 -10.13 -25.89
CA GLY A 249 12.77 -10.25 -25.76
C GLY A 249 13.45 -9.03 -25.14
N ASP A 250 14.79 -9.04 -25.12
CA ASP A 250 15.63 -8.06 -24.39
C ASP A 250 15.72 -6.67 -25.04
N THR A 251 15.03 -6.45 -26.16
CA THR A 251 15.00 -5.14 -26.84
C THR A 251 14.10 -4.16 -26.10
N TYR A 252 13.07 -4.68 -25.43
CA TYR A 252 12.07 -3.91 -24.71
C TYR A 252 12.18 -4.19 -23.22
N LYS A 253 11.72 -3.23 -22.43
CA LYS A 253 11.58 -3.35 -20.99
C LYS A 253 10.10 -3.25 -20.65
N VAL A 254 9.55 -4.35 -20.15
CA VAL A 254 8.18 -4.42 -19.63
C VAL A 254 8.25 -4.17 -18.13
N GLN A 255 7.56 -3.14 -17.67
CA GLN A 255 7.53 -2.77 -16.25
C GLN A 255 6.11 -2.74 -15.72
N THR A 256 5.92 -3.27 -14.50
CA THR A 256 4.67 -3.11 -13.76
C THR A 256 4.57 -1.73 -13.13
N LYS A 257 3.35 -1.30 -12.76
CA LYS A 257 3.11 -0.07 -11.98
C LYS A 257 3.98 0.02 -10.72
N GLU A 258 4.17 -1.10 -10.02
CA GLU A 258 5.05 -1.19 -8.84
C GLU A 258 6.52 -0.95 -9.21
N GLN A 259 6.99 -1.55 -10.31
CA GLN A 259 8.37 -1.38 -10.77
C GLN A 259 8.66 0.04 -11.31
N LEU A 260 7.65 0.71 -11.88
CA LEU A 260 7.77 2.13 -12.27
C LEU A 260 7.92 3.04 -11.04
N ASN A 261 7.28 2.69 -9.94
CA ASN A 261 7.23 3.47 -8.71
C ASN A 261 7.95 2.76 -7.55
N GLU A 262 9.07 2.09 -7.82
CA GLU A 262 9.69 1.17 -6.86
C GLU A 262 10.04 1.82 -5.51
N VAL A 263 10.47 3.08 -5.50
CA VAL A 263 10.81 3.81 -4.27
C VAL A 263 9.55 4.05 -3.44
N PHE A 264 8.46 4.47 -4.08
CA PHE A 264 7.17 4.71 -3.43
C PHE A 264 6.64 3.42 -2.79
N TYR A 265 6.63 2.31 -3.53
CA TYR A 265 6.18 1.02 -3.03
C TYR A 265 7.06 0.50 -1.89
N LYS A 266 8.40 0.62 -2.02
CA LYS A 266 9.35 0.21 -0.97
C LYS A 266 9.17 1.00 0.31
N VAL A 267 8.97 2.32 0.23
CA VAL A 267 8.73 3.17 1.41
C VAL A 267 7.45 2.74 2.13
N ILE A 268 6.32 2.64 1.41
CA ILE A 268 5.03 2.24 2.00
C ILE A 268 5.09 0.84 2.63
N ASN A 269 5.75 -0.12 1.97
CA ASN A 269 5.92 -1.47 2.52
C ASN A 269 6.84 -1.49 3.75
N THR A 270 7.91 -0.69 3.73
CA THR A 270 8.82 -0.56 4.87
C THR A 270 8.13 0.07 6.08
N GLU A 271 7.31 1.10 5.88
CA GLU A 271 6.56 1.73 6.97
C GLU A 271 5.58 0.77 7.65
N ASN A 272 4.85 -0.03 6.87
CA ASN A 272 3.97 -1.05 7.44
C ASN A 272 4.77 -2.07 8.28
N PHE A 273 5.92 -2.52 7.77
CA PHE A 273 6.78 -3.45 8.51
C PHE A 273 7.36 -2.85 9.81
N VAL A 274 7.82 -1.60 9.78
CA VAL A 274 8.33 -0.90 10.97
C VAL A 274 7.23 -0.72 12.01
N SER A 275 6.03 -0.32 11.58
CA SER A 275 4.86 -0.18 12.44
C SER A 275 4.50 -1.51 13.12
N TYR A 276 4.48 -2.61 12.35
CA TYR A 276 4.29 -3.95 12.89
C TYR A 276 5.31 -4.28 14.00
N LEU A 277 6.60 -3.97 13.80
CA LEU A 277 7.65 -4.22 14.81
C LEU A 277 7.44 -3.40 16.10
N ILE A 278 7.08 -2.12 15.97
CA ILE A 278 6.82 -1.25 17.12
C ILE A 278 5.65 -1.79 17.96
N PHE A 279 4.54 -2.17 17.33
CA PHE A 279 3.40 -2.73 18.06
C PHE A 279 3.67 -4.12 18.61
N THR A 280 4.49 -4.93 17.93
CA THR A 280 4.98 -6.20 18.49
C THR A 280 5.80 -5.97 19.75
N LEU A 281 6.65 -4.95 19.78
CA LEU A 281 7.41 -4.57 20.99
C LEU A 281 6.49 -4.13 22.13
N ILE A 282 5.44 -3.35 21.84
CA ILE A 282 4.43 -2.96 22.83
C ILE A 282 3.72 -4.20 23.39
N ILE A 283 3.38 -5.18 22.54
CA ILE A 283 2.82 -6.47 22.99
C ILE A 283 3.81 -7.18 23.91
N ILE A 284 5.10 -7.26 23.56
CA ILE A 284 6.12 -7.89 24.41
C ILE A 284 6.16 -7.24 25.80
N ILE A 285 6.06 -5.91 25.88
CA ILE A 285 6.00 -5.19 27.16
C ILE A 285 4.74 -5.59 27.94
N ALA A 286 3.57 -5.65 27.28
CA ALA A 286 2.32 -6.06 27.91
C ALA A 286 2.36 -7.51 28.42
N LEU A 287 3.11 -8.41 27.78
CA LEU A 287 3.25 -9.80 28.23
C LEU A 287 3.96 -9.93 29.57
N PHE A 288 4.82 -8.98 29.97
CA PHE A 288 5.41 -9.03 31.31
C PHE A 288 4.34 -8.95 32.40
N ASN A 289 3.26 -8.20 32.16
CA ASN A 289 2.12 -8.14 33.06
C ASN A 289 1.37 -9.49 33.10
N VAL A 290 1.29 -10.20 31.97
CA VAL A 290 0.73 -11.55 31.89
C VAL A 290 1.58 -12.55 32.68
N ILE A 291 2.91 -12.49 32.55
CA ILE A 291 3.84 -13.32 33.33
C ILE A 291 3.62 -13.07 34.82
N GLY A 292 3.54 -11.80 35.23
CA GLY A 292 3.27 -11.41 36.61
C GLY A 292 1.95 -11.97 37.15
N ALA A 293 0.87 -11.86 36.37
CA ALA A 293 -0.44 -12.41 36.74
C ALA A 293 -0.39 -13.94 36.90
N ILE A 294 0.26 -14.66 35.98
CA ILE A 294 0.39 -16.12 36.06
C ILE A 294 1.21 -16.54 37.27
N ILE A 295 2.33 -15.86 37.55
CA ILE A 295 3.15 -16.15 38.75
C ILE A 295 2.31 -15.96 40.01
N MET A 296 1.53 -14.87 40.09
CA MET A 296 0.67 -14.62 41.26
C MET A 296 -0.40 -15.71 41.41
N MET A 297 -0.98 -16.19 40.31
CA MET A 297 -1.92 -17.32 40.32
C MET A 297 -1.27 -18.63 40.77
N ILE A 298 -0.03 -18.89 40.37
CA ILE A 298 0.74 -20.06 40.84
C ILE A 298 0.94 -20.01 42.36
N ILE A 299 1.26 -18.83 42.89
CA ILE A 299 1.46 -18.62 44.34
C ILE A 299 0.15 -18.80 45.11
N ASP A 300 -0.97 -18.26 44.62
CA ASP A 300 -2.30 -18.44 45.24
C ASP A 300 -2.70 -19.90 45.35
N LYS A 301 -2.42 -20.68 44.30
CA LYS A 301 -2.81 -22.09 44.20
C LYS A 301 -1.78 -23.05 44.78
N LYS A 302 -0.74 -22.56 45.46
CA LYS A 302 0.37 -23.40 45.97
C LYS A 302 -0.09 -24.60 46.81
N GLN A 303 -1.03 -24.42 47.74
CA GLN A 303 -1.59 -25.53 48.52
C GLN A 303 -2.28 -26.58 47.64
N ASN A 304 -3.04 -26.16 46.64
CA ASN A 304 -3.67 -27.09 45.69
C ASN A 304 -2.61 -27.85 44.87
N LEU A 305 -1.49 -27.21 44.53
CA LEU A 305 -0.38 -27.86 43.84
C LEU A 305 0.30 -28.93 44.70
N GLN A 306 0.48 -28.67 46.00
CA GLN A 306 0.96 -29.65 46.97
C GLN A 306 0.04 -30.86 47.05
N THR A 307 -1.28 -30.64 47.15
CA THR A 307 -2.24 -31.75 47.17
C THR A 307 -2.18 -32.57 45.89
N LEU A 308 -2.15 -31.94 44.71
CA LEU A 308 -2.04 -32.64 43.42
C LEU A 308 -0.73 -33.43 43.30
N TYR A 309 0.38 -32.87 43.77
CA TYR A 309 1.67 -33.54 43.79
C TYR A 309 1.67 -34.78 44.70
N ASN A 310 1.13 -34.64 45.92
CA ASN A 310 1.00 -35.73 46.88
C ASN A 310 0.05 -36.84 46.40
N LEU A 311 -0.92 -36.51 45.55
CA LEU A 311 -1.80 -37.47 44.87
C LEU A 311 -1.15 -38.16 43.67
N GLY A 312 0.11 -37.85 43.34
CA GLY A 312 0.89 -38.52 42.28
C GLY A 312 1.03 -37.73 40.97
N THR A 313 0.59 -36.47 40.91
CA THR A 313 0.76 -35.63 39.70
C THR A 313 2.22 -35.24 39.53
N THR A 314 2.78 -35.42 38.34
CA THR A 314 4.18 -35.03 38.08
C THR A 314 4.35 -33.51 38.00
N ILE A 315 5.54 -33.00 38.31
CA ILE A 315 5.87 -31.56 38.18
C ILE A 315 5.65 -31.06 36.75
N GLN A 316 5.90 -31.91 35.74
CA GLN A 316 5.69 -31.56 34.34
C GLN A 316 4.20 -31.35 34.02
N GLU A 317 3.31 -32.19 34.56
CA GLU A 317 1.87 -32.05 34.39
C GLU A 317 1.34 -30.80 35.12
N ILE A 318 1.89 -30.49 36.30
CA ILE A 318 1.60 -29.24 37.02
C ILE A 318 2.02 -28.03 36.19
N LYS A 319 3.23 -28.03 35.60
CA LYS A 319 3.66 -26.96 34.69
C LYS A 319 2.72 -26.80 33.50
N LYS A 320 2.30 -27.91 32.88
CA LYS A 320 1.36 -27.88 31.76
C LYS A 320 0.02 -27.22 32.11
N ILE A 321 -0.49 -27.38 33.34
CA ILE A 321 -1.71 -26.69 33.80
C ILE A 321 -1.56 -25.18 33.64
N PHE A 322 -0.47 -24.60 34.14
CA PHE A 322 -0.26 -23.15 34.08
C PHE A 322 0.14 -22.65 32.69
N VAL A 323 0.79 -23.48 31.87
CA VAL A 323 0.99 -23.16 30.45
C VAL A 323 -0.36 -23.03 29.74
N TYR A 324 -1.25 -24.00 29.91
CA TYR A 324 -2.60 -23.94 29.33
C TYR A 324 -3.42 -22.78 29.90
N GLN A 325 -3.29 -22.49 31.20
CA GLN A 325 -4.02 -21.38 31.82
C GLN A 325 -3.55 -20.03 31.27
N GLY A 326 -2.23 -19.82 31.16
CA GLY A 326 -1.67 -18.62 30.56
C GLY A 326 -2.05 -18.47 29.09
N PHE A 327 -1.99 -19.57 28.34
CA PHE A 327 -2.44 -19.59 26.95
C PHE A 327 -3.92 -19.22 26.81
N LEU A 328 -4.80 -19.79 27.64
CA LEU A 328 -6.22 -19.45 27.62
C LEU A 328 -6.45 -17.98 27.99
N LEU A 329 -5.75 -17.44 29.00
CA LEU A 329 -5.83 -16.03 29.37
C LEU A 329 -5.49 -15.13 28.17
N THR A 330 -4.37 -15.41 27.49
CA THR A 330 -3.97 -14.63 26.31
C THR A 330 -4.92 -14.83 25.14
N PHE A 331 -5.42 -16.05 24.94
CA PHE A 331 -6.34 -16.39 23.85
C PHE A 331 -7.68 -15.67 24.00
N PHE A 332 -8.26 -15.63 25.20
CA PHE A 332 -9.50 -14.88 25.44
C PHE A 332 -9.29 -13.37 25.31
N GLY A 333 -8.18 -12.84 25.84
CA GLY A 333 -7.85 -11.42 25.67
C GLY A 333 -7.71 -11.03 24.20
N MET A 334 -6.99 -11.86 23.42
CA MET A 334 -6.83 -11.71 21.98
C MET A 334 -8.16 -11.77 21.24
N LEU A 335 -9.01 -12.76 21.56
CA LEU A 335 -10.30 -12.93 20.89
C LEU A 335 -11.19 -11.69 21.11
N VAL A 336 -11.29 -11.23 22.36
CA VAL A 336 -12.08 -10.04 22.69
C VAL A 336 -11.52 -8.79 22.00
N GLY A 337 -10.21 -8.57 22.06
CA GLY A 337 -9.62 -7.40 21.43
C GLY A 337 -9.65 -7.43 19.90
N LEU A 338 -9.54 -8.60 19.27
CA LEU A 338 -9.76 -8.77 17.84
C LEU A 338 -11.21 -8.48 17.44
N VAL A 339 -12.19 -9.04 18.16
CA VAL A 339 -13.62 -8.76 17.87
C VAL A 339 -13.90 -7.27 17.96
N LEU A 340 -13.40 -6.61 19.01
CA LEU A 340 -13.53 -5.15 19.16
C LEU A 340 -12.79 -4.39 18.05
N GLY A 341 -11.57 -4.79 17.70
CA GLY A 341 -10.79 -4.17 16.64
C GLY A 341 -11.47 -4.30 15.26
N VAL A 342 -12.01 -5.47 14.95
CA VAL A 342 -12.78 -5.72 13.72
C VAL A 342 -14.02 -4.83 13.67
N ILE A 343 -14.80 -4.78 14.75
CA ILE A 343 -15.96 -3.89 14.83
C ILE A 343 -15.57 -2.42 14.59
N LEU A 344 -14.48 -1.96 15.20
CA LEU A 344 -14.01 -0.58 15.03
C LEU A 344 -13.55 -0.28 13.60
N VAL A 345 -12.84 -1.22 12.96
CA VAL A 345 -12.42 -1.08 11.55
C VAL A 345 -13.63 -0.99 10.63
N PHE A 346 -14.64 -1.85 10.82
CA PHE A 346 -15.88 -1.79 10.04
C PHE A 346 -16.69 -0.51 10.29
N LEU A 347 -16.75 -0.02 11.53
CA LEU A 347 -17.39 1.27 11.81
C LEU A 347 -16.66 2.43 11.14
N GLN A 348 -15.32 2.42 11.15
CA GLN A 348 -14.53 3.45 10.49
C GLN A 348 -14.71 3.42 8.98
N ASP A 349 -14.71 2.23 8.37
CA ASP A 349 -14.94 2.05 6.92
C ASP A 349 -16.34 2.51 6.49
N ALA A 350 -17.38 2.17 7.27
CA ALA A 350 -18.77 2.50 6.92
C ALA A 350 -19.17 3.96 7.20
N PHE A 351 -18.66 4.56 8.29
CA PHE A 351 -19.11 5.88 8.77
C PHE A 351 -18.06 6.97 8.70
N GLY A 352 -16.79 6.65 8.43
CA GLY A 352 -15.71 7.65 8.37
C GLY A 352 -15.56 8.44 9.67
N LEU A 353 -15.62 7.76 10.83
CA LEU A 353 -15.65 8.40 12.16
C LEU A 353 -14.46 9.33 12.40
N PHE A 354 -13.27 8.94 11.92
CA PHE A 354 -12.04 9.71 12.00
C PHE A 354 -11.70 10.32 10.64
N MET A 355 -11.80 11.64 10.55
CA MET A 355 -11.54 12.43 9.34
C MET A 355 -10.11 13.00 9.35
N ILE A 356 -9.39 12.89 8.22
CA ILE A 356 -8.12 13.59 7.97
C ILE A 356 -8.39 15.03 7.54
N THR A 357 -9.34 15.20 6.62
CA THR A 357 -9.85 16.50 6.15
C THR A 357 -11.37 16.47 6.15
N GLU A 358 -12.03 17.61 5.95
CA GLU A 358 -13.50 17.69 5.95
C GLU A 358 -14.18 16.70 4.99
N ASN A 359 -13.49 16.29 3.92
CA ASN A 359 -14.01 15.40 2.89
C ASN A 359 -13.27 14.06 2.77
N LEU A 360 -12.31 13.77 3.67
CA LEU A 360 -11.48 12.56 3.58
C LEU A 360 -11.37 11.87 4.93
N ALA A 361 -12.02 10.72 5.06
CA ALA A 361 -11.86 9.83 6.19
C ALA A 361 -10.48 9.16 6.18
N TYR A 362 -9.95 8.83 7.37
CA TYR A 362 -8.73 8.02 7.45
C TYR A 362 -8.99 6.63 6.87
N PRO A 363 -8.26 6.21 5.83
CA PRO A 363 -8.53 4.96 5.13
C PRO A 363 -8.14 3.78 6.01
N VAL A 364 -9.05 2.82 6.13
CA VAL A 364 -8.82 1.54 6.80
C VAL A 364 -9.26 0.42 5.88
N GLU A 365 -8.56 -0.70 5.91
CA GLU A 365 -8.94 -1.86 5.10
C GLU A 365 -8.88 -3.13 5.94
N PHE A 366 -9.97 -3.88 5.93
CA PHE A 366 -10.00 -5.20 6.54
C PHE A 366 -9.30 -6.20 5.62
N GLN A 367 -8.12 -6.66 6.03
CA GLN A 367 -7.42 -7.76 5.35
C GLN A 367 -7.35 -9.00 6.25
N PHE A 368 -7.77 -10.14 5.70
CA PHE A 368 -7.73 -11.41 6.42
C PHE A 368 -6.31 -11.80 6.86
N TYR A 369 -5.30 -11.42 6.07
CA TYR A 369 -3.89 -11.63 6.40
C TYR A 369 -3.49 -10.92 7.72
N ASN A 370 -3.97 -9.70 7.97
CA ASN A 370 -3.70 -8.98 9.21
C ASN A 370 -4.25 -9.71 10.43
N LEU A 371 -5.42 -10.33 10.31
CA LEU A 371 -6.01 -11.14 11.37
C LEU A 371 -5.13 -12.35 11.70
N ILE A 372 -4.60 -13.05 10.68
CA ILE A 372 -3.68 -14.17 10.87
C ILE A 372 -2.40 -13.71 11.57
N ILE A 373 -1.80 -12.59 11.16
CA ILE A 373 -0.59 -12.04 11.79
C ILE A 373 -0.83 -11.80 13.28
N VAL A 374 -1.92 -11.11 13.63
CA VAL A 374 -2.22 -10.79 15.04
C VAL A 374 -2.42 -12.07 15.85
N ILE A 375 -3.20 -13.03 15.33
CA ILE A 375 -3.41 -14.31 15.99
C ILE A 375 -2.09 -15.03 16.20
N PHE A 376 -1.26 -15.15 15.15
CA PHE A 376 0.02 -15.82 15.22
C PHE A 376 0.94 -15.17 16.24
N THR A 377 1.13 -13.85 16.15
CA THR A 377 2.02 -13.09 17.03
C THR A 377 1.62 -13.23 18.49
N ILE A 378 0.34 -13.03 18.83
CA ILE A 378 -0.12 -13.08 20.22
C ILE A 378 -0.15 -14.50 20.75
N THR A 379 -0.47 -15.50 19.92
CA THR A 379 -0.44 -16.92 20.30
C THR A 379 0.99 -17.35 20.65
N VAL A 380 1.97 -17.04 19.79
CA VAL A 380 3.38 -17.39 20.01
C VAL A 380 3.90 -16.70 21.28
N LEU A 381 3.68 -15.40 21.37
CA LEU A 381 4.13 -14.58 22.49
C LEU A 381 3.46 -14.97 23.82
N GLY A 382 2.16 -15.24 23.79
CA GLY A 382 1.39 -15.70 24.95
C GLY A 382 1.85 -17.09 25.42
N PHE A 383 2.12 -18.00 24.50
CA PHE A 383 2.69 -19.30 24.82
C PHE A 383 4.08 -19.18 25.47
N VAL A 384 4.95 -18.32 24.93
CA VAL A 384 6.28 -18.03 25.51
C VAL A 384 6.15 -17.46 26.92
N ALA A 385 5.27 -16.48 27.12
CA ALA A 385 5.00 -15.89 28.43
C ALA A 385 4.52 -16.95 29.45
N ALA A 386 3.56 -17.79 29.05
CA ALA A 386 3.04 -18.87 29.90
C ALA A 386 4.12 -19.91 30.24
N LYS A 387 4.98 -20.26 29.27
CA LYS A 387 6.12 -21.16 29.48
C LYS A 387 7.13 -20.57 30.47
N ILE A 388 7.49 -19.29 30.32
CA ILE A 388 8.39 -18.58 31.25
C ILE A 388 7.80 -18.57 32.66
N ALA A 389 6.53 -18.23 32.81
CA ALA A 389 5.88 -18.22 34.12
C ALA A 389 5.85 -19.62 34.77
N SER A 390 5.45 -20.64 34.00
CA SER A 390 5.40 -22.03 34.50
C SER A 390 6.78 -22.60 34.89
N SER A 391 7.86 -22.09 34.31
CA SER A 391 9.22 -22.54 34.63
C SER A 391 9.61 -22.29 36.10
N ARG A 392 8.95 -21.33 36.77
CA ARG A 392 9.12 -21.03 38.19
C ARG A 392 8.67 -22.16 39.13
N ILE A 393 7.84 -23.08 38.66
CA ILE A 393 7.39 -24.25 39.43
C ILE A 393 8.53 -25.26 39.48
N ASN A 394 9.09 -25.51 40.66
CA ASN A 394 10.08 -26.56 40.87
C ASN A 394 9.74 -27.35 42.14
N GLN A 395 10.40 -28.49 42.34
CA GLN A 395 10.13 -29.37 43.48
C GLN A 395 10.27 -28.63 44.82
N LYS A 396 11.32 -27.81 44.96
CA LYS A 396 11.55 -26.96 46.15
C LYS A 396 10.42 -25.95 46.40
N PHE A 397 9.76 -25.45 45.35
CA PHE A 397 8.64 -24.51 45.46
C PHE A 397 7.37 -25.22 45.94
N ILE A 398 7.19 -26.49 45.58
CA ILE A 398 6.03 -27.28 46.00
C ILE A 398 6.25 -27.81 47.44
N GLU A 399 7.44 -28.27 47.79
CA GLU A 399 7.71 -28.89 49.11
C GLU A 399 7.88 -27.88 50.25
N LYS A 400 8.27 -26.64 49.93
CA LYS A 400 8.30 -25.50 50.86
C LYS A 400 6.93 -24.84 50.92
#